data_AF-A0AA41W737-F1
#
_entry.id   AF-A0AA41W737-F1
#
_cell.length_a   1.000
_cell.length_b   1.000
_cell.length_c   1.000
_cell.angle_alpha   90.00
_cell.angle_beta   90.00
_cell.angle_gamma   90.00
#
_symmetry.space_group_name_H-M   'P 1'
#
loop_
_entity.id
_entity.type
_entity.pdbx_description
1 polymer ?
#
loop_
_entity_poly.entity_id
_entity_poly.type
_entity_poly.pdbx_seq_one_letter_code
_entity_poly.pdbx_strand_id
1 'polypeptide(L)'
;MSTKLISVALSIVCCLISTLSHAASSTVEKPAIWVYSDLSDPTDLRSHNHPQNDPDDIVTLAALLLSANRFNIEGIVVASTNRKNLANPIPFTDKMFKVPYERAVPFLNAQLGGYQDSVNFHLSSISSAATADGQPIKFKPNTNYRDLGKLNTVAAAVEQLNQKPMYVLSWGPLTESAILVKHLIDSGNTKALNNLTLVSHWTTSTIAQGSPEKPFHVANCRDDWNACTYLHTQAAERTNVKFIELGSTGQTGIVDGSSGFPKYKQFYHSALGQVFAAAKFYHQKPDQSDGATFWLLTEFGPALNTIKNDGTLSTTEEKSIRDIFKANGNEIVADLLKRSNIAAKAGALPVDEVARNFSYAYIKREKLEIYCPFQGQIMVKNAAGSPVLEKALPPGNHKFQELKITSGLQVSLTCDQTIKSFTTD
;
A
#
# COMPACT_ATOMS: atom_id res chain seq x y z
N MET A 1 -13.67 92.53 18.52
CA MET A 1 -12.37 92.38 19.22
C MET A 1 -12.54 91.33 20.31
N SER A 2 -11.62 90.37 20.39
CA SER A 2 -11.09 89.69 21.60
C SER A 2 -12.06 89.42 22.78
N THR A 3 -12.15 88.25 23.42
CA THR A 3 -11.17 87.17 23.62
C THR A 3 -11.84 86.01 24.40
N LYS A 4 -11.45 84.78 24.08
CA LYS A 4 -11.25 83.56 24.92
C LYS A 4 -11.81 83.52 26.36
N LEU A 5 -12.46 82.42 26.73
CA LEU A 5 -11.81 81.32 27.46
C LEU A 5 -12.69 80.06 27.57
N ILE A 6 -12.04 78.94 27.27
CA ILE A 6 -12.49 77.55 27.25
C ILE A 6 -12.20 76.96 28.64
N SER A 7 -13.14 76.21 29.22
CA SER A 7 -12.82 75.21 30.25
C SER A 7 -13.34 73.86 29.82
N VAL A 8 -12.45 72.88 29.96
CA VAL A 8 -12.46 71.52 29.44
C VAL A 8 -13.06 70.58 30.49
N ALA A 9 -13.96 69.70 30.07
CA ALA A 9 -14.15 68.39 30.71
C ALA A 9 -14.63 67.40 29.64
N LEU A 10 -13.68 66.71 29.03
CA LEU A 10 -13.90 65.64 28.06
C LEU A 10 -13.76 64.31 28.78
N SER A 11 -14.88 63.63 29.06
CA SER A 11 -14.88 62.24 29.51
C SER A 11 -14.64 61.32 28.30
N ILE A 12 -13.42 60.78 28.19
CA ILE A 12 -13.06 59.75 27.22
C ILE A 12 -13.67 58.42 27.68
N VAL A 13 -14.73 57.98 27.01
CA VAL A 13 -15.23 56.60 27.08
C VAL A 13 -14.34 55.76 26.17
N CYS A 14 -13.54 54.90 26.79
CA CYS A 14 -12.65 53.96 26.13
C CYS A 14 -13.48 52.79 25.58
N CYS A 15 -13.94 52.88 24.33
CA CYS A 15 -14.46 51.72 23.60
C CYS A 15 -13.29 50.84 23.14
N LEU A 16 -12.95 49.85 23.96
CA LEU A 16 -12.15 48.69 23.56
C LEU A 16 -12.95 47.88 22.52
N ILE A 17 -12.73 48.17 21.24
CA ILE A 17 -13.12 47.30 20.15
C ILE A 17 -12.14 46.12 20.17
N SER A 18 -12.51 45.05 20.87
CA SER A 18 -11.87 43.74 20.75
C SER A 18 -12.17 43.18 19.36
N THR A 19 -11.25 43.41 18.42
CA THR A 19 -11.22 42.70 17.14
C THR A 19 -10.91 41.23 17.43
N LEU A 20 -11.96 40.43 17.58
CA LEU A 20 -11.90 38.98 17.52
C LEU A 20 -11.49 38.59 16.10
N SER A 21 -10.17 38.55 15.86
CA SER A 21 -9.58 37.85 14.73
C SER A 21 -9.90 36.36 14.88
N HIS A 22 -11.05 35.94 14.34
CA HIS A 22 -11.26 34.55 14.00
C HIS A 22 -10.25 34.23 12.90
N ALA A 23 -9.08 33.76 13.31
CA ALA A 23 -8.20 33.02 12.42
C ALA A 23 -9.02 31.81 11.98
N ALA A 24 -9.66 31.91 10.81
CA ALA A 24 -10.18 30.77 10.10
C ALA A 24 -8.97 29.85 9.89
N SER A 25 -8.84 28.85 10.76
CA SER A 25 -7.97 27.73 10.51
C SER A 25 -8.50 27.14 9.21
N SER A 26 -7.83 27.44 8.09
CA SER A 26 -8.04 26.70 6.86
C SER A 26 -7.57 25.29 7.17
N THR A 27 -8.48 24.46 7.68
CA THR A 27 -8.25 23.03 7.80
C THR A 27 -7.96 22.56 6.38
N VAL A 28 -6.68 22.33 6.08
CA VAL A 28 -6.27 21.76 4.79
C VAL A 28 -7.06 20.47 4.64
N GLU A 29 -7.93 20.43 3.63
CA GLU A 29 -8.78 19.28 3.38
C GLU A 29 -7.89 18.08 3.07
N LYS A 30 -8.14 16.95 3.74
CA LYS A 30 -7.36 15.74 3.51
C LYS A 30 -7.63 15.21 2.10
N PRO A 31 -6.59 14.74 1.38
CA PRO A 31 -6.81 14.10 0.10
C PRO A 31 -7.71 12.86 0.26
N ALA A 32 -8.73 12.77 -0.59
CA ALA A 32 -9.54 11.56 -0.72
C ALA A 32 -8.77 10.51 -1.52
N ILE A 33 -8.73 9.28 -1.02
CA ILE A 33 -8.00 8.19 -1.65
C ILE A 33 -8.88 6.95 -1.83
N TRP A 34 -8.62 6.23 -2.91
CA TRP A 34 -9.14 4.90 -3.21
C TRP A 34 -7.98 3.99 -3.61
N VAL A 35 -7.91 2.80 -3.04
CA VAL A 35 -6.76 1.90 -3.27
C VAL A 35 -7.20 0.68 -4.08
N TYR A 36 -6.47 0.37 -5.15
CA TYR A 36 -6.49 -0.94 -5.82
C TYR A 36 -5.20 -1.68 -5.49
N SER A 37 -5.33 -2.73 -4.68
CA SER A 37 -4.24 -3.51 -4.14
C SER A 37 -4.37 -4.97 -4.58
N ASP A 38 -3.26 -5.59 -5.00
CA ASP A 38 -3.24 -7.02 -5.29
C ASP A 38 -3.00 -7.88 -4.04
N LEU A 39 -3.13 -7.29 -2.84
CA LEU A 39 -3.14 -7.99 -1.57
C LEU A 39 -3.97 -9.26 -1.64
N SER A 40 -3.32 -10.37 -1.25
CA SER A 40 -3.94 -11.67 -1.07
C SER A 40 -3.66 -12.18 0.34
N ASP A 41 -4.41 -13.17 0.79
CA ASP A 41 -4.06 -13.91 2.00
C ASP A 41 -2.72 -14.62 1.76
N PRO A 42 -1.66 -14.32 2.54
CA PRO A 42 -0.34 -14.89 2.31
C PRO A 42 -0.25 -16.38 2.68
N THR A 43 -1.32 -16.94 3.26
CA THR A 43 -1.52 -18.37 3.51
C THR A 43 -2.22 -19.09 2.35
N ASP A 44 -2.72 -18.37 1.35
CA ASP A 44 -3.12 -18.93 0.07
C ASP A 44 -1.88 -19.14 -0.80
N LEU A 45 -1.55 -20.41 -1.04
CA LEU A 45 -0.28 -20.83 -1.63
C LEU A 45 -0.51 -21.51 -2.98
N ARG A 46 0.37 -21.19 -3.94
CA ARG A 46 0.48 -21.86 -5.24
C ARG A 46 1.60 -22.90 -5.22
N SER A 47 1.87 -23.49 -6.39
CA SER A 47 2.95 -24.45 -6.63
C SER A 47 4.24 -24.08 -5.91
N HIS A 48 4.89 -25.07 -5.31
CA HIS A 48 6.11 -24.91 -4.50
C HIS A 48 5.94 -24.04 -3.24
N ASN A 49 4.73 -24.01 -2.69
CA ASN A 49 4.39 -23.37 -1.42
C ASN A 49 4.59 -21.83 -1.43
N HIS A 50 4.63 -21.23 -2.61
CA HIS A 50 4.80 -19.78 -2.78
C HIS A 50 3.47 -19.07 -2.53
N PRO A 51 3.42 -17.92 -1.84
CA PRO A 51 2.22 -17.08 -1.79
C PRO A 51 1.70 -16.71 -3.19
N GLN A 52 0.39 -16.46 -3.33
CA GLN A 52 -0.19 -16.07 -4.63
C GLN A 52 0.40 -14.75 -5.15
N ASN A 53 0.42 -13.72 -4.31
CA ASN A 53 1.06 -12.44 -4.57
C ASN A 53 2.18 -12.16 -3.57
N ASP A 54 2.99 -11.14 -3.86
CA ASP A 54 4.05 -10.73 -2.97
C ASP A 54 3.45 -10.06 -1.70
N PRO A 55 3.96 -10.31 -0.48
CA PRO A 55 3.33 -9.75 0.73
C PRO A 55 3.69 -8.28 1.05
N ASP A 56 4.19 -7.49 0.11
CA ASP A 56 4.50 -6.05 0.28
C ASP A 56 3.23 -5.21 0.49
N ASP A 57 2.16 -5.50 -0.24
CA ASP A 57 0.86 -4.83 -0.05
C ASP A 57 0.32 -4.94 1.39
N ILE A 58 0.65 -6.04 2.08
CA ILE A 58 0.27 -6.25 3.50
C ILE A 58 1.03 -5.27 4.40
N VAL A 59 2.33 -5.08 4.14
CA VAL A 59 3.16 -4.11 4.86
C VAL A 59 2.68 -2.69 4.57
N THR A 60 2.45 -2.38 3.29
CA THR A 60 1.97 -1.07 2.83
C THR A 60 0.62 -0.73 3.44
N LEU A 61 -0.34 -1.67 3.48
CA LEU A 61 -1.65 -1.44 4.08
C LEU A 61 -1.54 -1.14 5.58
N ALA A 62 -0.68 -1.85 6.32
CA ALA A 62 -0.46 -1.55 7.73
C ALA A 62 0.10 -0.13 7.93
N ALA A 63 1.02 0.31 7.07
CA ALA A 63 1.55 1.66 7.08
C ALA A 63 0.48 2.73 6.74
N LEU A 64 -0.38 2.46 5.75
CA LEU A 64 -1.50 3.34 5.41
C LEU A 64 -2.47 3.49 6.60
N LEU A 65 -2.86 2.39 7.24
CA LEU A 65 -3.80 2.44 8.37
C LEU A 65 -3.21 3.13 9.60
N LEU A 66 -1.91 2.94 9.88
CA LEU A 66 -1.22 3.71 10.91
C LEU A 66 -1.21 5.21 10.61
N SER A 67 -1.19 5.61 9.34
CA SER A 67 -1.16 7.00 8.87
C SER A 67 -2.51 7.55 8.39
N ALA A 68 -3.62 6.81 8.62
CA ALA A 68 -4.92 7.07 8.03
C ALA A 68 -5.50 8.47 8.31
N ASN A 69 -5.10 9.13 9.40
CA ASN A 69 -5.59 10.49 9.68
C ASN A 69 -5.12 11.57 8.69
N ARG A 70 -4.22 11.22 7.78
CA ARG A 70 -3.77 12.10 6.70
C ARG A 70 -4.71 12.07 5.50
N PHE A 71 -5.67 11.14 5.45
CA PHE A 71 -6.48 10.85 4.27
C PHE A 71 -7.97 10.83 4.60
N ASN A 72 -8.80 11.03 3.57
CA ASN A 72 -10.16 10.55 3.55
C ASN A 72 -10.15 9.23 2.73
N ILE A 73 -10.11 8.09 3.42
CA ILE A 73 -10.06 6.78 2.76
C ILE A 73 -11.48 6.41 2.35
N GLU A 74 -11.76 6.48 1.05
CA GLU A 74 -13.09 6.21 0.48
C GLU A 74 -13.32 4.72 0.23
N GLY A 75 -12.25 3.96 -0.02
CA GLY A 75 -12.31 2.51 -0.19
C GLY A 75 -10.93 1.89 -0.42
N ILE A 76 -10.77 0.65 0.05
CA ILE A 76 -9.59 -0.18 -0.20
C ILE A 76 -10.06 -1.47 -0.86
N VAL A 77 -9.67 -1.69 -2.11
CA VAL A 77 -9.99 -2.88 -2.88
C VAL A 77 -8.82 -3.84 -2.79
N VAL A 78 -9.07 -5.05 -2.28
CA VAL A 78 -8.09 -6.13 -2.14
C VAL A 78 -8.31 -7.21 -3.21
N ALA A 79 -7.28 -8.00 -3.50
CA ALA A 79 -7.26 -8.99 -4.58
C ALA A 79 -7.51 -8.39 -5.98
N SER A 80 -7.14 -7.13 -6.22
CA SER A 80 -7.16 -6.47 -7.53
C SER A 80 -6.05 -7.00 -8.44
N THR A 81 -6.16 -8.27 -8.83
CA THR A 81 -5.19 -8.96 -9.68
C THR A 81 -5.86 -9.93 -10.61
N ASN A 82 -5.14 -10.35 -11.65
CA ASN A 82 -5.62 -11.32 -12.63
C ASN A 82 -5.10 -12.74 -12.41
N ARG A 83 -4.75 -13.07 -11.15
CA ARG A 83 -4.42 -14.42 -10.71
C ARG A 83 -5.68 -15.30 -10.71
N LYS A 84 -5.49 -16.56 -11.10
CA LYS A 84 -6.53 -17.59 -11.04
C LYS A 84 -6.49 -18.29 -9.68
N ASN A 85 -7.60 -18.91 -9.30
CA ASN A 85 -7.72 -19.73 -8.09
C ASN A 85 -7.33 -18.97 -6.81
N LEU A 86 -7.61 -17.67 -6.75
CA LEU A 86 -7.35 -16.86 -5.58
C LEU A 86 -8.45 -17.10 -4.55
N ALA A 87 -8.07 -17.36 -3.30
CA ALA A 87 -9.00 -17.38 -2.18
C ALA A 87 -9.55 -15.97 -1.91
N ASN A 88 -10.71 -15.87 -1.28
CA ASN A 88 -11.25 -14.59 -0.84
C ASN A 88 -10.39 -14.05 0.34
N PRO A 89 -9.66 -12.93 0.19
CA PRO A 89 -8.82 -12.39 1.25
C PRO A 89 -9.61 -11.63 2.34
N ILE A 90 -10.90 -11.35 2.17
CA ILE A 90 -11.67 -10.51 3.11
C ILE A 90 -11.60 -11.02 4.56
N PRO A 91 -11.76 -12.32 4.88
CA PRO A 91 -11.61 -12.80 6.26
C PRO A 91 -10.22 -12.52 6.85
N PHE A 92 -9.17 -12.66 6.05
CA PHE A 92 -7.80 -12.29 6.44
C PHE A 92 -7.69 -10.78 6.66
N THR A 93 -8.20 -9.97 5.72
CA THR A 93 -8.17 -8.51 5.80
C THR A 93 -8.90 -7.98 7.03
N ASP A 94 -10.10 -8.49 7.31
CA ASP A 94 -10.90 -8.09 8.46
C ASP A 94 -10.16 -8.37 9.77
N LYS A 95 -9.59 -9.58 9.87
CA LYS A 95 -8.88 -10.05 11.05
C LYS A 95 -7.58 -9.29 11.30
N MET A 96 -6.77 -9.10 10.26
CA MET A 96 -5.40 -8.57 10.39
C MET A 96 -5.34 -7.03 10.31
N PHE A 97 -6.36 -6.38 9.75
CA PHE A 97 -6.34 -4.94 9.52
C PHE A 97 -7.55 -4.23 10.09
N LYS A 98 -8.76 -4.58 9.66
CA LYS A 98 -9.97 -3.83 10.01
C LYS A 98 -10.21 -3.82 11.52
N VAL A 99 -10.28 -4.99 12.15
CA VAL A 99 -10.52 -5.12 13.60
C VAL A 99 -9.38 -4.48 14.42
N PRO A 100 -8.09 -4.72 14.11
CA PRO A 100 -6.97 -3.99 14.71
C PRO A 100 -7.04 -2.47 14.58
N TYR A 101 -7.41 -1.96 13.40
CA TYR A 101 -7.55 -0.53 13.14
C TYR A 101 -8.64 0.08 14.01
N GLU A 102 -9.86 -0.46 13.95
CA GLU A 102 -11.02 0.04 14.70
C GLU A 102 -10.75 0.07 16.21
N ARG A 103 -10.03 -0.93 16.74
CA ARG A 103 -9.58 -0.94 18.15
C ARG A 103 -8.55 0.14 18.47
N ALA A 104 -7.69 0.49 17.52
CA ALA A 104 -6.64 1.50 17.70
C ALA A 104 -7.15 2.94 17.56
N VAL A 105 -8.22 3.16 16.77
CA VAL A 105 -8.76 4.49 16.46
C VAL A 105 -9.03 5.36 17.70
N PRO A 106 -9.67 4.89 18.79
CA PRO A 106 -9.90 5.75 19.96
C PRO A 106 -8.61 6.31 20.58
N PHE A 107 -7.55 5.51 20.63
CA PHE A 107 -6.26 5.94 21.17
C PHE A 107 -5.51 6.86 20.22
N LEU A 108 -5.58 6.57 18.92
CA LEU A 108 -5.00 7.39 17.86
C LEU A 108 -5.69 8.76 17.79
N ASN A 109 -7.03 8.81 17.83
CA ASN A 109 -7.79 10.04 17.85
C ASN A 109 -7.58 10.85 19.13
N ALA A 110 -7.39 10.21 20.28
CA ALA A 110 -7.08 10.91 21.53
C ALA A 110 -5.74 11.67 21.50
N GLN A 111 -4.79 11.29 20.63
CA GLN A 111 -3.46 11.93 20.57
C GLN A 111 -3.16 12.68 19.29
N LEU A 112 -3.65 12.20 18.15
CA LEU A 112 -3.33 12.73 16.82
C LEU A 112 -4.56 13.30 16.11
N GLY A 113 -5.77 12.85 16.48
CA GLY A 113 -7.02 13.23 15.84
C GLY A 113 -7.12 12.80 14.37
N GLY A 114 -8.32 12.91 13.80
CA GLY A 114 -8.56 12.80 12.36
C GLY A 114 -8.58 11.39 11.77
N TYR A 115 -8.53 10.32 12.55
CA TYR A 115 -8.77 8.96 12.06
C TYR A 115 -10.27 8.74 11.84
N GLN A 116 -10.63 8.06 10.74
CA GLN A 116 -12.00 7.57 10.51
C GLN A 116 -12.28 6.42 11.48
N ASP A 117 -13.53 6.28 11.92
CA ASP A 117 -13.91 5.19 12.84
C ASP A 117 -13.81 3.80 12.19
N SER A 118 -13.96 3.74 10.87
CA SER A 118 -13.88 2.51 10.07
C SER A 118 -13.34 2.79 8.67
N VAL A 119 -12.78 1.77 8.04
CA VAL A 119 -12.36 1.78 6.64
C VAL A 119 -13.11 0.70 5.87
N ASN A 120 -13.57 1.03 4.67
CA ASN A 120 -14.30 0.10 3.81
C ASN A 120 -13.32 -0.74 2.99
N PHE A 121 -13.34 -2.05 3.23
CA PHE A 121 -12.63 -3.03 2.41
C PHE A 121 -13.58 -3.68 1.41
N HIS A 122 -13.13 -3.78 0.17
CA HIS A 122 -13.89 -4.38 -0.92
C HIS A 122 -13.12 -5.56 -1.52
N LEU A 123 -13.80 -6.65 -1.81
CA LEU A 123 -13.25 -7.68 -2.68
C LEU A 123 -13.28 -7.14 -4.12
N SER A 124 -12.14 -7.15 -4.79
CA SER A 124 -12.04 -6.75 -6.20
C SER A 124 -13.04 -7.51 -7.07
N SER A 125 -13.80 -6.76 -7.87
CA SER A 125 -14.74 -7.34 -8.83
C SER A 125 -14.07 -8.06 -10.01
N ILE A 126 -12.76 -7.86 -10.21
CA ILE A 126 -11.98 -8.57 -11.24
C ILE A 126 -11.33 -9.86 -10.72
N SER A 127 -11.34 -10.08 -9.40
CA SER A 127 -10.71 -11.24 -8.76
C SER A 127 -11.41 -12.54 -9.16
N SER A 128 -10.62 -13.61 -9.33
CA SER A 128 -11.19 -14.96 -9.48
C SER A 128 -12.04 -15.41 -8.28
N ALA A 129 -11.83 -14.82 -7.10
CA ALA A 129 -12.66 -15.07 -5.91
C ALA A 129 -14.06 -14.44 -6.00
N ALA A 130 -14.25 -13.45 -6.88
CA ALA A 130 -15.50 -12.70 -7.02
C ALA A 130 -16.32 -13.12 -8.25
N THR A 131 -15.70 -13.77 -9.23
CA THR A 131 -16.36 -14.14 -10.49
C THR A 131 -17.01 -15.51 -10.42
N ALA A 132 -18.18 -15.65 -11.05
CA ALA A 132 -18.97 -16.88 -10.99
C ALA A 132 -18.28 -18.09 -11.66
N ASP A 133 -17.39 -17.86 -12.63
CA ASP A 133 -16.62 -18.88 -13.35
C ASP A 133 -15.22 -19.11 -12.76
N GLY A 134 -14.89 -18.43 -11.65
CA GLY A 134 -13.57 -18.48 -11.03
C GLY A 134 -12.44 -17.94 -11.93
N GLN A 135 -12.76 -17.23 -13.02
CA GLN A 135 -11.77 -16.62 -13.89
C GLN A 135 -11.66 -15.13 -13.60
N PRO A 136 -10.44 -14.60 -13.45
CA PRO A 136 -10.28 -13.17 -13.25
C PRO A 136 -10.62 -12.39 -14.53
N ILE A 137 -11.11 -11.17 -14.37
CA ILE A 137 -11.38 -10.26 -15.48
C ILE A 137 -10.08 -9.56 -15.88
N LYS A 138 -9.76 -9.58 -17.17
CA LYS A 138 -8.66 -8.79 -17.76
C LYS A 138 -9.20 -7.58 -18.52
N PHE A 139 -8.39 -6.53 -18.62
CA PHE A 139 -8.72 -5.37 -19.42
C PHE A 139 -8.71 -5.73 -20.92
N LYS A 140 -9.72 -5.22 -21.63
CA LYS A 140 -9.87 -5.40 -23.08
C LYS A 140 -10.05 -4.02 -23.72
N PRO A 141 -9.06 -3.52 -24.48
CA PRO A 141 -9.08 -2.13 -25.00
C PRO A 141 -10.26 -1.84 -25.94
N ASN A 142 -10.75 -2.88 -26.64
CA ASN A 142 -11.87 -2.76 -27.59
C ASN A 142 -13.25 -2.98 -26.95
N THR A 143 -13.32 -3.35 -25.67
CA THR A 143 -14.61 -3.53 -24.97
C THR A 143 -15.17 -2.17 -24.58
N ASN A 144 -16.46 -1.92 -24.79
CA ASN A 144 -17.13 -0.74 -24.25
C ASN A 144 -17.49 -0.99 -22.77
N TYR A 145 -16.95 -0.17 -21.86
CA TYR A 145 -17.16 -0.32 -20.42
C TYR A 145 -18.27 0.58 -19.86
N ARG A 146 -19.22 1.08 -20.68
CA ARG A 146 -20.40 1.83 -20.19
C ARG A 146 -21.20 1.06 -19.14
N ASP A 147 -21.32 -0.25 -19.30
CA ASP A 147 -21.98 -1.13 -18.34
C ASP A 147 -20.96 -1.66 -17.30
N LEU A 148 -21.22 -1.38 -16.02
CA LEU A 148 -20.44 -1.83 -14.88
C LEU A 148 -21.17 -2.88 -14.04
N GLY A 149 -22.24 -3.52 -14.53
CA GLY A 149 -23.09 -4.41 -13.74
C GLY A 149 -22.38 -5.61 -13.11
N LYS A 150 -21.17 -5.96 -13.57
CA LYS A 150 -20.29 -7.00 -12.98
C LYS A 150 -19.03 -6.43 -12.32
N LEU A 151 -18.87 -5.11 -12.28
CA LEU A 151 -17.66 -4.38 -11.92
C LEU A 151 -17.95 -3.44 -10.74
N ASN A 152 -18.52 -3.98 -9.66
CA ASN A 152 -19.06 -3.20 -8.54
C ASN A 152 -18.03 -2.31 -7.84
N THR A 153 -16.77 -2.75 -7.75
CA THR A 153 -15.68 -1.94 -7.18
C THR A 153 -15.35 -0.73 -8.04
N VAL A 154 -15.37 -0.88 -9.37
CA VAL A 154 -15.24 0.25 -10.31
C VAL A 154 -16.45 1.18 -10.20
N ALA A 155 -17.66 0.63 -10.11
CA ALA A 155 -18.88 1.43 -9.96
C ALA A 155 -18.84 2.28 -8.66
N ALA A 156 -18.43 1.70 -7.54
CA ALA A 156 -18.26 2.41 -6.28
C ALA A 156 -17.22 3.55 -6.38
N ALA A 157 -16.09 3.32 -7.07
CA ALA A 157 -15.12 4.39 -7.31
C ALA A 157 -15.69 5.54 -8.17
N VAL A 158 -16.50 5.22 -9.19
CA VAL A 158 -17.19 6.22 -10.02
C VAL A 158 -18.17 7.06 -9.18
N GLU A 159 -18.90 6.45 -8.26
CA GLU A 159 -19.80 7.17 -7.34
C GLU A 159 -19.06 8.22 -6.51
N GLN A 160 -17.88 7.87 -5.97
CA GLN A 160 -17.04 8.81 -5.21
C GLN A 160 -16.51 9.93 -6.09
N LEU A 161 -16.01 9.61 -7.29
CA LEU A 161 -15.50 10.59 -8.24
C LEU A 161 -16.57 11.56 -8.74
N ASN A 162 -17.83 11.14 -8.78
CA ASN A 162 -18.94 12.04 -9.10
C ASN A 162 -19.18 13.11 -8.02
N GLN A 163 -18.65 12.91 -6.81
CA GLN A 163 -18.86 13.82 -5.68
C GLN A 163 -17.67 14.75 -5.46
N LYS A 164 -16.44 14.22 -5.52
CA LYS A 164 -15.23 14.94 -5.09
C LYS A 164 -13.97 14.49 -5.86
N PRO A 165 -12.93 15.34 -5.93
CA PRO A 165 -11.61 14.92 -6.39
C PRO A 165 -11.06 13.78 -5.52
N MET A 166 -10.43 12.79 -6.16
CA MET A 166 -9.91 11.60 -5.48
C MET A 166 -8.67 11.07 -6.18
N TYR A 167 -7.70 10.64 -5.38
CA TYR A 167 -6.53 9.91 -5.84
C TYR A 167 -6.84 8.41 -5.84
N VAL A 168 -6.66 7.75 -6.98
CA VAL A 168 -6.75 6.29 -7.07
C VAL A 168 -5.34 5.72 -7.09
N LEU A 169 -4.97 5.04 -6.01
CA LEU A 169 -3.66 4.47 -5.78
C LEU A 169 -3.65 3.02 -6.29
N SER A 170 -2.77 2.71 -7.23
CA SER A 170 -2.64 1.36 -7.79
C SER A 170 -1.34 0.71 -7.30
N TRP A 171 -1.46 -0.32 -6.47
CA TRP A 171 -0.33 -1.06 -5.87
C TRP A 171 -0.03 -2.36 -6.63
N GLY A 172 -0.99 -2.86 -7.40
CA GLY A 172 -0.86 -4.03 -8.26
C GLY A 172 -1.03 -3.72 -9.75
N PRO A 173 -1.51 -4.69 -10.55
CA PRO A 173 -1.84 -4.51 -11.96
C PRO A 173 -2.89 -3.40 -12.17
N LEU A 174 -2.80 -2.67 -13.29
CA LEU A 174 -3.68 -1.52 -13.57
C LEU A 174 -5.07 -1.87 -14.14
N THR A 175 -5.51 -3.12 -14.04
CA THR A 175 -6.73 -3.60 -14.70
C THR A 175 -7.97 -2.79 -14.27
N GLU A 176 -8.24 -2.63 -12.97
CA GLU A 176 -9.40 -1.86 -12.52
C GLU A 176 -9.27 -0.36 -12.82
N SER A 177 -8.06 0.21 -12.67
CA SER A 177 -7.80 1.61 -13.04
C SER A 177 -8.03 1.88 -14.54
N ALA A 178 -7.66 0.94 -15.41
CA ALA A 178 -7.89 1.05 -16.85
C ALA A 178 -9.38 0.92 -17.21
N ILE A 179 -10.08 -0.02 -16.57
CA ILE A 179 -11.54 -0.16 -16.70
C ILE A 179 -12.24 1.12 -16.22
N LEU A 180 -11.83 1.69 -15.09
CA LEU A 180 -12.35 2.95 -14.54
C LEU A 180 -12.20 4.10 -15.53
N VAL A 181 -10.98 4.39 -15.98
CA VAL A 181 -10.73 5.47 -16.96
C VAL A 181 -11.51 5.24 -18.23
N LYS A 182 -11.51 4.00 -18.74
CA LYS A 182 -12.22 3.66 -19.97
C LYS A 182 -13.72 3.79 -19.83
N HIS A 183 -14.31 3.40 -18.70
CA HIS A 183 -15.73 3.63 -18.42
C HIS A 183 -16.07 5.13 -18.43
N LEU A 184 -15.25 5.95 -17.76
CA LEU A 184 -15.48 7.40 -17.69
C LEU A 184 -15.40 8.06 -19.08
N ILE A 185 -14.48 7.62 -19.93
CA ILE A 185 -14.39 8.06 -21.33
C ILE A 185 -15.57 7.53 -22.15
N ASP A 186 -15.85 6.23 -22.09
CA ASP A 186 -16.87 5.58 -22.91
C ASP A 186 -18.26 6.15 -22.57
N SER A 187 -18.55 6.45 -21.30
CA SER A 187 -19.82 7.04 -20.82
C SER A 187 -19.92 8.55 -21.03
N GLY A 188 -18.81 9.24 -21.28
CA GLY A 188 -18.76 10.70 -21.34
C GLY A 188 -18.86 11.37 -19.97
N ASN A 189 -18.56 10.68 -18.87
CA ASN A 189 -18.59 11.23 -17.52
C ASN A 189 -17.35 12.11 -17.24
N THR A 190 -17.35 13.31 -17.82
CA THR A 190 -16.25 14.27 -17.72
C THR A 190 -16.04 14.81 -16.31
N LYS A 191 -17.11 14.90 -15.49
CA LYS A 191 -17.01 15.36 -14.09
C LYS A 191 -16.14 14.41 -13.27
N ALA A 192 -16.48 13.12 -13.26
CA ALA A 192 -15.71 12.13 -12.53
C ALA A 192 -14.28 11.99 -13.10
N LEU A 193 -14.12 12.08 -14.43
CA LEU A 193 -12.79 12.03 -15.04
C LEU A 193 -11.90 13.21 -14.61
N ASN A 194 -12.44 14.42 -14.50
CA ASN A 194 -11.67 15.58 -14.03
C ASN A 194 -11.28 15.50 -12.55
N ASN A 195 -12.11 14.81 -11.76
CA ASN A 195 -11.89 14.54 -10.34
C ASN A 195 -10.88 13.40 -10.10
N LEU A 196 -10.59 12.59 -11.11
CA LEU A 196 -9.68 11.45 -11.01
C LEU A 196 -8.22 11.89 -11.14
N THR A 197 -7.37 11.45 -10.22
CA THR A 197 -5.92 11.39 -10.42
C THR A 197 -5.43 9.98 -10.08
N LEU A 198 -4.88 9.27 -11.06
CA LEU A 198 -4.25 7.97 -10.83
C LEU A 198 -2.83 8.16 -10.29
N VAL A 199 -2.42 7.31 -9.35
CA VAL A 199 -1.03 7.21 -8.87
C VAL A 199 -0.63 5.74 -8.84
N SER A 200 0.43 5.35 -9.56
CA SER A 200 0.90 3.95 -9.62
C SER A 200 2.28 3.76 -9.03
N HIS A 201 2.46 2.57 -8.46
CA HIS A 201 3.73 1.90 -8.18
C HIS A 201 3.48 0.40 -8.46
N TRP A 202 4.25 -0.33 -9.26
CA TRP A 202 5.42 0.02 -10.07
C TRP A 202 5.19 -0.47 -11.51
N THR A 203 4.78 0.42 -12.43
CA THR A 203 4.38 0.00 -13.81
C THR A 203 5.35 0.40 -14.92
N THR A 204 6.37 1.18 -14.59
CA THR A 204 7.55 1.38 -15.43
C THR A 204 8.78 1.70 -14.58
N SER A 205 9.97 1.35 -15.03
CA SER A 205 11.24 1.74 -14.39
C SER A 205 12.35 1.78 -15.40
N THR A 206 13.27 2.71 -15.25
CA THR A 206 14.56 2.61 -15.93
C THR A 206 15.72 2.29 -14.98
N ILE A 207 15.48 2.30 -13.66
CA ILE A 207 16.55 2.17 -12.66
C ILE A 207 16.53 0.89 -11.83
N ALA A 208 15.54 0.00 -12.00
CA ALA A 208 15.47 -1.27 -11.26
C ALA A 208 15.02 -2.49 -12.10
N GLN A 209 13.81 -3.05 -11.94
CA GLN A 209 13.38 -4.29 -12.62
C GLN A 209 13.22 -4.10 -14.14
N GLY A 210 12.79 -2.91 -14.56
CA GLY A 210 12.83 -2.48 -15.96
C GLY A 210 14.22 -2.02 -16.39
N SER A 211 14.37 -1.61 -17.64
CA SER A 211 15.60 -0.99 -18.16
C SER A 211 15.25 0.22 -19.02
N PRO A 212 16.22 1.11 -19.34
CA PRO A 212 15.98 2.20 -20.27
C PRO A 212 15.38 1.75 -21.61
N GLU A 213 15.74 0.56 -22.10
CA GLU A 213 15.25 -0.01 -23.36
C GLU A 213 13.88 -0.69 -23.20
N LYS A 214 13.56 -1.19 -22.00
CA LYS A 214 12.33 -1.92 -21.71
C LYS A 214 11.75 -1.48 -20.36
N PRO A 215 11.28 -0.22 -20.26
CA PRO A 215 10.96 0.34 -18.95
C PRO A 215 9.68 -0.28 -18.35
N PHE A 216 8.77 -0.74 -19.20
CA PHE A 216 7.54 -1.45 -18.82
C PHE A 216 7.74 -2.93 -18.50
N HIS A 217 8.96 -3.48 -18.54
CA HIS A 217 9.25 -4.88 -18.18
C HIS A 217 9.25 -5.11 -16.66
N VAL A 218 8.23 -4.58 -15.98
CA VAL A 218 8.02 -4.67 -14.53
C VAL A 218 6.78 -5.50 -14.21
N ALA A 219 6.70 -6.05 -12.99
CA ALA A 219 5.70 -7.05 -12.61
C ALA A 219 4.26 -6.56 -12.83
N ASN A 220 3.89 -5.41 -12.26
CA ASN A 220 2.52 -4.88 -12.28
C ASN A 220 2.05 -4.56 -13.71
N CYS A 221 2.95 -4.05 -14.56
CA CYS A 221 2.62 -3.79 -15.96
C CYS A 221 2.48 -5.08 -16.78
N ARG A 222 3.32 -6.08 -16.54
CA ARG A 222 3.31 -7.35 -17.27
C ARG A 222 2.10 -8.22 -16.94
N ASP A 223 1.58 -8.12 -15.73
CA ASP A 223 0.42 -8.92 -15.32
C ASP A 223 -0.80 -8.59 -16.21
N ASP A 224 -1.07 -7.32 -16.51
CA ASP A 224 -2.03 -6.89 -17.53
C ASP A 224 -1.47 -5.80 -18.45
N TRP A 225 -0.70 -6.23 -19.44
CA TRP A 225 -0.04 -5.36 -20.42
C TRP A 225 -1.00 -4.42 -21.15
N ASN A 226 -2.21 -4.89 -21.47
CA ASN A 226 -3.20 -4.08 -22.17
C ASN A 226 -3.73 -2.95 -21.29
N ALA A 227 -3.98 -3.23 -20.00
CA ALA A 227 -4.37 -2.19 -19.05
C ALA A 227 -3.26 -1.15 -18.87
N CYS A 228 -2.03 -1.63 -18.68
CA CYS A 228 -0.85 -0.80 -18.50
C CYS A 228 -0.65 0.15 -19.68
N THR A 229 -0.50 -0.40 -20.88
CA THR A 229 -0.30 0.41 -22.10
C THR A 229 -1.45 1.36 -22.36
N TYR A 230 -2.70 0.92 -22.15
CA TYR A 230 -3.86 1.79 -22.34
C TYR A 230 -3.79 3.05 -21.48
N LEU A 231 -3.53 2.92 -20.17
CA LEU A 231 -3.49 4.09 -19.28
C LEU A 231 -2.34 5.04 -19.59
N HIS A 232 -1.15 4.50 -19.85
CA HIS A 232 0.01 5.30 -20.28
C HIS A 232 -0.29 6.07 -21.58
N THR A 233 -0.90 5.41 -22.57
CA THR A 233 -1.33 6.07 -23.81
C THR A 233 -2.41 7.12 -23.56
N GLN A 234 -3.44 6.81 -22.77
CA GLN A 234 -4.52 7.76 -22.50
C GLN A 234 -4.03 9.02 -21.78
N ALA A 235 -3.12 8.89 -20.82
CA ALA A 235 -2.55 10.03 -20.10
C ALA A 235 -1.62 10.88 -20.98
N ALA A 236 -0.83 10.25 -21.86
CA ALA A 236 0.05 10.96 -22.79
C ALA A 236 -0.73 11.72 -23.89
N GLU A 237 -1.84 11.15 -24.38
CA GLU A 237 -2.61 11.71 -25.49
C GLU A 237 -3.73 12.67 -25.04
N ARG A 238 -4.14 12.63 -23.76
CA ARG A 238 -5.30 13.38 -23.27
C ARG A 238 -4.96 14.18 -22.02
N THR A 239 -5.16 15.50 -22.11
CA THR A 239 -4.92 16.42 -20.99
C THR A 239 -5.88 16.24 -19.81
N ASN A 240 -6.98 15.53 -20.00
CA ASN A 240 -7.99 15.29 -18.96
C ASN A 240 -7.84 13.93 -18.25
N VAL A 241 -6.83 13.12 -18.60
CA VAL A 241 -6.48 11.88 -17.90
C VAL A 241 -5.21 12.14 -17.10
N LYS A 242 -5.34 12.28 -15.77
CA LYS A 242 -4.21 12.54 -14.88
C LYS A 242 -3.67 11.23 -14.32
N PHE A 243 -2.44 10.90 -14.66
CA PHE A 243 -1.76 9.68 -14.23
C PHE A 243 -0.33 9.94 -13.80
N ILE A 244 -0.06 9.85 -12.50
CA ILE A 244 1.27 9.95 -11.91
C ILE A 244 1.87 8.54 -11.81
N GLU A 245 3.05 8.35 -12.37
CA GLU A 245 3.81 7.11 -12.27
C GLU A 245 5.06 7.34 -11.41
N LEU A 246 5.26 6.46 -10.42
CA LEU A 246 6.32 6.60 -9.43
C LEU A 246 7.48 5.64 -9.64
N GLY A 247 7.40 4.74 -10.61
CA GLY A 247 8.41 3.74 -10.87
C GLY A 247 8.80 2.93 -9.65
N SER A 248 10.09 2.65 -9.49
CA SER A 248 10.59 1.82 -8.39
C SER A 248 10.80 2.59 -7.08
N THR A 249 10.33 3.84 -7.00
CA THR A 249 10.77 4.80 -5.96
C THR A 249 10.35 4.40 -4.54
N GLY A 250 9.32 3.58 -4.41
CA GLY A 250 8.97 2.95 -3.14
C GLY A 250 10.03 1.99 -2.65
N GLN A 251 10.41 1.04 -3.50
CA GLN A 251 11.43 0.05 -3.17
C GLN A 251 12.82 0.69 -3.02
N THR A 252 13.27 1.45 -4.01
CA THR A 252 14.64 2.00 -4.04
C THR A 252 14.78 3.33 -3.30
N GLY A 253 13.67 3.92 -2.88
CA GLY A 253 13.61 5.14 -2.05
C GLY A 253 13.22 4.81 -0.63
N ILE A 254 11.94 4.52 -0.36
CA ILE A 254 11.41 4.35 1.00
C ILE A 254 12.08 3.17 1.71
N VAL A 255 12.07 1.98 1.10
CA VAL A 255 12.61 0.77 1.74
C VAL A 255 14.13 0.88 1.87
N ASP A 256 14.84 1.29 0.83
CA ASP A 256 16.29 1.50 0.90
C ASP A 256 16.69 2.61 1.91
N GLY A 257 15.91 3.67 2.02
CA GLY A 257 16.12 4.78 2.97
C GLY A 257 15.80 4.44 4.42
N SER A 258 14.98 3.41 4.67
CA SER A 258 14.54 2.95 6.00
C SER A 258 15.63 2.19 6.77
N SER A 259 16.74 2.85 7.09
CA SER A 259 17.87 2.24 7.82
C SER A 259 17.54 1.95 9.29
N GLY A 260 18.26 0.99 9.90
CA GLY A 260 18.16 0.74 11.35
C GLY A 260 16.91 -0.01 11.82
N PHE A 261 16.07 -0.51 10.89
CA PHE A 261 14.81 -1.19 11.24
C PHE A 261 14.91 -2.29 12.31
N PRO A 262 15.94 -3.18 12.31
CA PRO A 262 16.07 -4.24 13.32
C PRO A 262 16.08 -3.76 14.80
N LYS A 263 16.22 -2.45 15.04
CA LYS A 263 16.17 -1.85 16.39
C LYS A 263 14.74 -1.56 16.88
N TYR A 264 13.73 -1.55 16.00
CA TYR A 264 12.38 -1.10 16.33
C TYR A 264 11.47 -2.24 16.81
N LYS A 265 11.86 -2.89 17.92
CA LYS A 265 11.04 -3.93 18.54
C LYS A 265 9.67 -3.42 19.02
N GLN A 266 9.52 -2.12 19.22
CA GLN A 266 8.28 -1.51 19.69
C GLN A 266 7.13 -1.60 18.68
N PHE A 267 7.40 -1.83 17.39
CA PHE A 267 6.35 -2.16 16.43
C PHE A 267 5.55 -3.40 16.86
N TYR A 268 6.19 -4.36 17.53
CA TYR A 268 5.53 -5.59 17.96
C TYR A 268 4.56 -5.42 19.14
N HIS A 269 4.40 -4.20 19.69
CA HIS A 269 3.49 -3.93 20.80
C HIS A 269 2.08 -3.50 20.35
N SER A 270 1.87 -3.24 19.05
CA SER A 270 0.55 -2.96 18.49
C SER A 270 0.21 -3.95 17.38
N ALA A 271 -1.07 -4.26 17.19
CA ALA A 271 -1.49 -5.20 16.16
C ALA A 271 -1.09 -4.75 14.74
N LEU A 272 -1.36 -3.50 14.35
CA LEU A 272 -0.95 -2.98 13.04
C LEU A 272 0.58 -2.85 12.92
N GLY A 273 1.28 -2.48 14.00
CA GLY A 273 2.73 -2.43 14.03
C GLY A 273 3.37 -3.82 13.84
N GLN A 274 2.77 -4.88 14.41
CA GLN A 274 3.21 -6.25 14.19
C GLN A 274 3.05 -6.64 12.73
N VAL A 275 1.90 -6.37 12.10
CA VAL A 275 1.70 -6.68 10.67
C VAL A 275 2.73 -5.95 9.81
N PHE A 276 2.93 -4.65 10.03
CA PHE A 276 3.97 -3.88 9.35
C PHE A 276 5.36 -4.50 9.53
N ALA A 277 5.72 -4.87 10.75
CA ALA A 277 7.03 -5.40 11.09
C ALA A 277 7.18 -6.90 10.85
N ALA A 278 6.17 -7.63 10.38
CA ALA A 278 6.22 -9.08 10.30
C ALA A 278 5.73 -9.66 8.97
N ALA A 279 5.16 -8.88 8.06
CA ALA A 279 4.56 -9.45 6.85
C ALA A 279 5.56 -9.81 5.75
N LYS A 280 6.54 -8.92 5.48
CA LYS A 280 7.58 -9.11 4.46
C LYS A 280 8.80 -8.28 4.78
N PHE A 281 9.99 -8.85 4.59
CA PHE A 281 11.23 -8.10 4.69
C PHE A 281 11.92 -8.03 3.33
N TYR A 282 12.48 -6.89 3.00
CA TYR A 282 13.43 -6.70 1.91
C TYR A 282 14.67 -6.02 2.49
N HIS A 283 15.85 -6.62 2.30
CA HIS A 283 17.12 -6.15 2.91
C HIS A 283 17.02 -5.84 4.42
N GLN A 284 16.36 -6.73 5.17
CA GLN A 284 16.14 -6.65 6.61
C GLN A 284 15.22 -5.48 7.07
N LYS A 285 14.30 -5.06 6.20
CA LYS A 285 13.35 -3.97 6.47
C LYS A 285 11.96 -4.30 5.94
N PRO A 286 10.86 -3.80 6.53
CA PRO A 286 9.54 -3.94 5.98
C PRO A 286 9.46 -3.38 4.57
N ASP A 287 8.90 -4.17 3.67
CA ASP A 287 8.76 -3.80 2.26
C ASP A 287 7.43 -3.05 2.02
N GLN A 288 7.41 -1.76 2.33
CA GLN A 288 6.25 -0.87 2.10
C GLN A 288 6.35 -0.11 0.77
N SER A 289 6.84 -0.76 -0.28
CA SER A 289 7.21 -0.07 -1.52
C SER A 289 6.02 0.64 -2.17
N ASP A 290 4.85 0.01 -2.24
CA ASP A 290 3.63 0.62 -2.78
C ASP A 290 3.13 1.83 -1.98
N GLY A 291 3.65 1.99 -0.76
CA GLY A 291 3.41 3.15 0.08
C GLY A 291 3.86 4.47 -0.53
N ALA A 292 4.76 4.44 -1.52
CA ALA A 292 5.14 5.63 -2.30
C ALA A 292 3.91 6.39 -2.84
N THR A 293 2.86 5.66 -3.22
CA THR A 293 1.62 6.24 -3.77
C THR A 293 0.88 7.15 -2.79
N PHE A 294 0.85 6.82 -1.50
CA PHE A 294 0.20 7.66 -0.49
C PHE A 294 1.18 8.58 0.24
N TRP A 295 2.45 8.18 0.42
CA TRP A 295 3.48 9.07 0.99
C TRP A 295 3.76 10.28 0.10
N LEU A 296 3.59 10.13 -1.22
CA LEU A 296 3.56 11.23 -2.18
C LEU A 296 2.61 12.37 -1.76
N LEU A 297 1.48 12.02 -1.15
CA LEU A 297 0.41 12.96 -0.79
C LEU A 297 0.64 13.60 0.60
N THR A 298 1.84 13.46 1.16
CA THR A 298 2.23 13.95 2.49
C THR A 298 3.48 14.81 2.39
N GLU A 299 3.91 15.37 3.52
CA GLU A 299 5.18 16.09 3.63
C GLU A 299 6.43 15.24 3.34
N PHE A 300 6.31 13.91 3.32
CA PHE A 300 7.43 13.01 3.04
C PHE A 300 7.66 12.78 1.54
N GLY A 301 6.70 13.16 0.70
CA GLY A 301 6.82 13.07 -0.75
C GLY A 301 7.39 14.33 -1.38
N PRO A 302 7.82 14.26 -2.65
CA PRO A 302 8.01 15.46 -3.47
C PRO A 302 6.71 16.27 -3.60
N ALA A 303 6.83 17.56 -3.88
CA ALA A 303 5.67 18.40 -4.15
C ALA A 303 4.93 17.91 -5.41
N LEU A 304 3.61 17.75 -5.32
CA LEU A 304 2.80 17.20 -6.42
C LEU A 304 2.93 17.98 -7.75
N ASN A 305 3.12 19.30 -7.67
CA ASN A 305 3.28 20.16 -8.86
C ASN A 305 4.64 20.00 -9.56
N THR A 306 5.59 19.27 -8.97
CA THR A 306 6.88 18.96 -9.60
C THR A 306 6.88 17.62 -10.33
N ILE A 307 5.77 16.87 -10.29
CA ILE A 307 5.66 15.56 -10.91
C ILE A 307 4.68 15.63 -12.07
N LYS A 308 5.07 15.01 -13.19
CA LYS A 308 4.20 14.86 -14.35
C LYS A 308 3.05 13.90 -14.05
N ASN A 309 1.90 14.20 -14.61
CA ASN A 309 0.70 13.38 -14.52
C ASN A 309 0.23 12.90 -15.92
N ASP A 310 1.17 12.73 -16.85
CA ASP A 310 0.92 12.26 -18.22
C ASP A 310 1.25 10.77 -18.42
N GLY A 311 1.43 10.03 -17.31
CA GLY A 311 1.83 8.63 -17.28
C GLY A 311 3.33 8.41 -17.54
N THR A 312 4.06 9.40 -18.06
CA THR A 312 5.47 9.21 -18.38
C THR A 312 6.37 9.34 -17.15
N LEU A 313 7.51 8.64 -17.18
CA LEU A 313 8.53 8.74 -16.14
C LEU A 313 9.92 8.59 -16.75
N SER A 314 10.68 9.68 -16.82
CA SER A 314 12.07 9.62 -17.24
C SER A 314 12.99 9.12 -16.12
N THR A 315 14.17 8.63 -16.49
CA THR A 315 15.22 8.22 -15.54
C THR A 315 15.59 9.31 -14.54
N THR A 316 15.62 10.58 -14.98
CA THR A 316 15.97 11.71 -14.10
C THR A 316 14.87 11.98 -13.09
N GLU A 317 13.62 11.92 -13.52
CA GLU A 317 12.45 12.08 -12.65
C GLU A 317 12.34 10.95 -11.64
N GLU A 318 12.48 9.68 -12.06
CA GLU A 318 12.47 8.52 -11.16
C GLU A 318 13.57 8.64 -10.09
N LYS A 319 14.79 9.03 -10.47
CA LYS A 319 15.88 9.26 -9.52
C LYS A 319 15.58 10.40 -8.55
N SER A 320 15.02 11.51 -9.02
CA SER A 320 14.69 12.66 -8.18
C SER A 320 13.64 12.31 -7.12
N ILE A 321 12.58 11.59 -7.52
CA ILE A 321 11.53 11.14 -6.59
C ILE A 321 12.11 10.14 -5.58
N ARG A 322 12.89 9.17 -6.07
CA ARG A 322 13.57 8.17 -5.23
C ARG A 322 14.43 8.84 -4.17
N ASP A 323 15.24 9.83 -4.54
CA ASP A 323 16.19 10.46 -3.63
C ASP A 323 15.50 11.22 -2.49
N ILE A 324 14.35 11.83 -2.75
CA ILE A 324 13.50 12.44 -1.72
C ILE A 324 12.96 11.37 -0.76
N PHE A 325 12.35 10.31 -1.28
CA PHE A 325 11.86 9.22 -0.43
C PHE A 325 12.99 8.53 0.35
N LYS A 326 14.17 8.41 -0.25
CA LYS A 326 15.35 7.83 0.41
C LYS A 326 15.83 8.70 1.56
N ALA A 327 15.87 10.01 1.38
CA ALA A 327 16.21 10.96 2.44
C ALA A 327 15.20 10.89 3.60
N ASN A 328 13.91 10.74 3.28
CA ASN A 328 12.82 10.71 4.25
C ASN A 328 12.53 9.33 4.85
N GLY A 329 13.16 8.25 4.35
CA GLY A 329 12.83 6.87 4.75
C GLY A 329 12.92 6.61 6.26
N ASN A 330 13.95 7.16 6.93
CA ASN A 330 14.07 7.05 8.39
C ASN A 330 12.95 7.82 9.13
N GLU A 331 12.55 8.98 8.63
CA GLU A 331 11.49 9.80 9.24
C GLU A 331 10.12 9.15 9.04
N ILE A 332 9.86 8.56 7.88
CA ILE A 332 8.67 7.75 7.61
C ILE A 332 8.55 6.63 8.64
N VAL A 333 9.63 5.85 8.86
CA VAL A 333 9.63 4.77 9.86
C VAL A 333 9.45 5.31 11.28
N ALA A 334 10.06 6.46 11.61
CA ALA A 334 9.90 7.07 12.92
C ALA A 334 8.45 7.55 13.17
N ASP A 335 7.78 8.13 12.16
CA ASP A 335 6.37 8.54 12.24
C ASP A 335 5.46 7.31 12.42
N LEU A 336 5.69 6.25 11.64
CA LEU A 336 4.99 4.98 11.80
C LEU A 336 5.19 4.37 13.18
N LEU A 337 6.42 4.42 13.73
CA LEU A 337 6.72 3.92 15.08
C LEU A 337 5.99 4.73 16.15
N LYS A 338 5.95 6.06 16.02
CA LYS A 338 5.18 6.92 16.91
C LYS A 338 3.70 6.51 16.92
N ARG A 339 3.10 6.32 15.75
CA ARG A 339 1.70 5.90 15.59
C ARG A 339 1.46 4.50 16.16
N SER A 340 2.36 3.56 15.87
CA SER A 340 2.32 2.21 16.44
C SER A 340 2.39 2.22 17.97
N ASN A 341 3.24 3.06 18.57
CA ASN A 341 3.33 3.18 20.03
C ASN A 341 2.03 3.70 20.66
N ILE A 342 1.29 4.55 19.96
CA ILE A 342 -0.03 5.02 20.40
C ILE A 342 -1.05 3.88 20.27
N ALA A 343 -1.05 3.20 19.12
CA ALA A 343 -1.91 2.06 18.84
C ALA A 343 -1.65 0.86 19.77
N ALA A 344 -0.46 0.74 20.38
CA ALA A 344 -0.12 -0.32 21.33
C ALA A 344 -1.05 -0.39 22.55
N LYS A 345 -1.72 0.73 22.89
CA LYS A 345 -2.77 0.75 23.93
C LYS A 345 -3.98 -0.12 23.59
N ALA A 346 -4.22 -0.36 22.30
CA ALA A 346 -5.24 -1.28 21.83
C ALA A 346 -4.81 -2.74 21.92
N GLY A 347 -3.55 -3.03 22.26
CA GLY A 347 -2.99 -4.37 22.33
C GLY A 347 -2.38 -4.87 21.02
N ALA A 348 -1.65 -5.97 21.15
CA ALA A 348 -1.01 -6.70 20.07
C ALA A 348 -1.85 -7.93 19.66
N LEU A 349 -1.58 -8.47 18.47
CA LEU A 349 -2.02 -9.80 18.06
C LEU A 349 -1.22 -10.88 18.82
N PRO A 350 -1.81 -12.08 19.02
CA PRO A 350 -1.08 -13.23 19.49
C PRO A 350 0.13 -13.55 18.60
N VAL A 351 1.26 -13.90 19.20
CA VAL A 351 2.52 -14.18 18.47
C VAL A 351 2.36 -15.37 17.52
N ASP A 352 1.67 -16.43 17.95
CA ASP A 352 1.40 -17.61 17.13
C ASP A 352 0.53 -17.26 15.90
N GLU A 353 -0.38 -16.31 16.05
CA GLU A 353 -1.20 -15.81 14.95
C GLU A 353 -0.37 -15.06 13.92
N VAL A 354 0.53 -14.17 14.35
CA VAL A 354 1.48 -13.46 13.48
C VAL A 354 2.41 -14.46 12.78
N ALA A 355 2.96 -15.43 13.52
CA ALA A 355 3.84 -16.47 12.97
C ALA A 355 3.11 -17.33 11.93
N ARG A 356 1.85 -17.71 12.20
CA ARG A 356 1.03 -18.52 11.29
C ARG A 356 0.72 -17.81 9.99
N ASN A 357 0.41 -16.52 10.03
CA ASN A 357 0.09 -15.79 8.81
C ASN A 357 1.34 -15.42 8.02
N PHE A 358 2.43 -15.06 8.70
CA PHE A 358 3.59 -14.44 8.03
C PHE A 358 4.88 -15.24 8.07
N SER A 359 4.84 -16.55 8.34
CA SER A 359 6.00 -17.42 8.09
C SER A 359 5.88 -18.09 6.73
N TYR A 360 6.92 -18.04 5.91
CA TYR A 360 6.93 -18.62 4.57
C TYR A 360 8.12 -19.56 4.41
N ALA A 361 7.92 -20.65 3.68
CA ALA A 361 8.99 -21.47 3.16
C ALA A 361 8.57 -21.94 1.77
N TYR A 362 9.33 -21.59 0.74
CA TYR A 362 8.94 -21.87 -0.65
C TYR A 362 10.17 -22.04 -1.55
N ILE A 363 9.96 -22.66 -2.72
CA ILE A 363 11.01 -22.79 -3.73
C ILE A 363 10.88 -21.67 -4.77
N LYS A 364 11.96 -20.93 -4.99
CA LYS A 364 12.05 -19.87 -6.02
C LYS A 364 13.36 -20.01 -6.79
N ARG A 365 13.25 -20.26 -8.11
CA ARG A 365 14.42 -20.46 -9.00
C ARG A 365 15.39 -21.51 -8.44
N GLU A 366 14.85 -22.69 -8.11
CA GLU A 366 15.60 -23.84 -7.56
C GLU A 366 16.28 -23.58 -6.21
N LYS A 367 15.89 -22.53 -5.49
CA LYS A 367 16.40 -22.19 -4.16
C LYS A 367 15.29 -22.25 -3.13
N LEU A 368 15.61 -22.78 -1.95
CA LEU A 368 14.73 -22.66 -0.80
C LEU A 368 14.87 -21.25 -0.21
N GLU A 369 13.77 -20.50 -0.22
CA GLU A 369 13.65 -19.22 0.47
C GLU A 369 12.71 -19.39 1.66
N ILE A 370 13.09 -18.80 2.79
CA ILE A 370 12.33 -18.80 4.03
C ILE A 370 12.18 -17.38 4.50
N TYR A 371 11.03 -17.10 5.08
CA TYR A 371 10.84 -15.95 5.93
C TYR A 371 10.21 -16.39 7.25
N CYS A 372 10.79 -15.92 8.36
CA CYS A 372 10.26 -16.14 9.69
C CYS A 372 10.34 -14.82 10.46
N PRO A 373 9.21 -14.22 10.88
CA PRO A 373 9.22 -12.93 11.58
C PRO A 373 9.77 -13.00 13.02
N PHE A 374 9.93 -14.20 13.56
CA PHE A 374 10.44 -14.45 14.90
C PHE A 374 11.69 -15.34 14.87
N GLN A 375 12.19 -15.73 16.04
CA GLN A 375 13.18 -16.79 16.10
C GLN A 375 12.53 -18.09 15.63
N GLY A 376 13.27 -18.85 14.82
CA GLY A 376 12.77 -20.09 14.26
C GLY A 376 13.82 -21.16 14.08
N GLN A 377 13.40 -22.28 13.52
CA GLN A 377 14.23 -23.39 13.14
C GLN A 377 13.71 -23.96 11.82
N ILE A 378 14.63 -24.32 10.93
CA ILE A 378 14.29 -25.16 9.79
C ILE A 378 14.87 -26.56 9.97
N MET A 379 14.08 -27.55 9.56
CA MET A 379 14.48 -28.91 9.27
C MET A 379 14.14 -29.23 7.80
N VAL A 380 15.12 -29.71 7.04
CA VAL A 380 14.89 -30.31 5.71
C VAL A 380 15.33 -31.76 5.77
N LYS A 381 14.47 -32.65 5.30
CA LYS A 381 14.75 -34.09 5.14
C LYS A 381 14.69 -34.48 3.67
N ASN A 382 15.47 -35.47 3.29
CA ASN A 382 15.36 -36.09 1.97
C ASN A 382 14.12 -37.01 1.88
N ALA A 383 13.88 -37.60 0.71
CA ALA A 383 12.75 -38.51 0.48
C ALA A 383 12.78 -39.76 1.38
N ALA A 384 13.95 -40.16 1.88
CA ALA A 384 14.11 -41.26 2.85
C ALA A 384 13.89 -40.82 4.30
N GLY A 385 13.61 -39.54 4.56
CA GLY A 385 13.40 -38.98 5.89
C GLY A 385 14.69 -38.59 6.63
N SER A 386 15.87 -38.74 6.02
CA SER A 386 17.15 -38.35 6.64
C SER A 386 17.33 -36.84 6.60
N PRO A 387 17.78 -36.20 7.70
CA PRO A 387 18.01 -34.76 7.73
C PRO A 387 19.15 -34.37 6.77
N VAL A 388 18.93 -33.34 5.97
CA VAL A 388 19.92 -32.71 5.07
C VAL A 388 20.23 -31.27 5.45
N LEU A 389 19.35 -30.62 6.23
CA LEU A 389 19.58 -29.32 6.83
C LEU A 389 18.84 -29.23 8.16
N GLU A 390 19.52 -28.77 9.19
CA GLU A 390 18.92 -28.36 10.46
C GLU A 390 19.60 -27.08 10.92
N LYS A 391 18.84 -25.99 11.09
CA LYS A 391 19.43 -24.69 11.39
C LYS A 391 18.48 -23.79 12.17
N ALA A 392 19.01 -23.10 13.18
CA ALA A 392 18.32 -21.99 13.83
C ALA A 392 18.28 -20.78 12.90
N LEU A 393 17.13 -20.10 12.86
CA LEU A 393 16.87 -18.96 11.99
C LEU A 393 16.63 -17.71 12.84
N PRO A 394 17.47 -16.67 12.75
CA PRO A 394 17.08 -15.37 13.28
C PRO A 394 15.89 -14.80 12.48
N PRO A 395 15.17 -13.80 13.02
CA PRO A 395 14.09 -13.14 12.30
C PRO A 395 14.54 -12.60 10.93
N GLY A 396 13.69 -12.74 9.92
CA GLY A 396 13.90 -12.21 8.58
C GLY A 396 13.91 -13.27 7.48
N ASN A 397 14.50 -12.90 6.33
CA ASN A 397 14.60 -13.78 5.17
C ASN A 397 15.89 -14.58 5.18
N HIS A 398 15.78 -15.83 4.75
CA HIS A 398 16.90 -16.76 4.60
C HIS A 398 16.84 -17.39 3.23
N LYS A 399 18.01 -17.53 2.59
CA LYS A 399 18.15 -18.20 1.29
C LYS A 399 19.19 -19.30 1.43
N PHE A 400 18.83 -20.51 1.00
CA PHE A 400 19.70 -21.68 1.02
C PHE A 400 20.05 -22.01 -0.43
N GLN A 401 21.24 -21.60 -0.87
CA GLN A 401 21.69 -21.78 -2.26
C GLN A 401 22.45 -23.10 -2.45
N GLU A 402 23.03 -23.59 -1.37
CA GLU A 402 23.79 -24.81 -1.25
C GLU A 402 22.90 -26.07 -1.22
N LEU A 403 21.60 -25.90 -0.93
CA LEU A 403 20.66 -27.00 -0.86
C LEU A 403 20.21 -27.42 -2.25
N LYS A 404 20.61 -28.61 -2.70
CA LYS A 404 20.11 -29.20 -3.94
C LYS A 404 18.63 -29.57 -3.78
N ILE A 405 17.75 -28.86 -4.46
CA ILE A 405 16.32 -29.15 -4.47
C ILE A 405 16.04 -30.35 -5.38
N THR A 406 15.54 -31.43 -4.79
CA THR A 406 15.07 -32.63 -5.49
C THR A 406 13.60 -32.88 -5.17
N SER A 407 12.91 -33.71 -5.95
CA SER A 407 11.57 -34.21 -5.58
C SER A 407 11.63 -35.00 -4.26
N GLY A 408 10.57 -34.88 -3.45
CA GLY A 408 10.42 -35.57 -2.17
C GLY A 408 11.19 -34.97 -0.99
N LEU A 409 11.77 -33.76 -1.10
CA LEU A 409 12.32 -33.07 0.06
C LEU A 409 11.18 -32.64 0.99
N GLN A 410 11.29 -32.98 2.26
CA GLN A 410 10.36 -32.56 3.30
C GLN A 410 10.94 -31.35 4.01
N VAL A 411 10.27 -30.20 3.92
CA VAL A 411 10.67 -28.97 4.60
C VAL A 411 9.74 -28.74 5.77
N SER A 412 10.30 -28.46 6.94
CA SER A 412 9.57 -28.03 8.14
C SER A 412 10.19 -26.76 8.70
N LEU A 413 9.37 -25.72 8.83
CA LEU A 413 9.71 -24.44 9.44
C LEU A 413 8.94 -24.33 10.75
N THR A 414 9.68 -24.21 11.85
CA THR A 414 9.14 -23.77 13.13
C THR A 414 9.47 -22.29 13.28
N CYS A 415 8.45 -21.43 13.40
CA CYS A 415 8.63 -20.01 13.69
C CYS A 415 7.84 -19.69 14.96
N ASP A 416 8.54 -19.27 16.01
CA ASP A 416 8.01 -19.32 17.37
C ASP A 416 7.44 -20.72 17.71
N GLN A 417 6.15 -20.85 18.05
CA GLN A 417 5.50 -22.14 18.30
C GLN A 417 4.75 -22.71 17.09
N THR A 418 4.75 -21.99 15.96
CA THR A 418 4.01 -22.41 14.75
C THR A 418 4.87 -23.25 13.84
N ILE A 419 4.36 -24.41 13.43
CA ILE A 419 5.02 -25.32 12.50
C ILE A 419 4.32 -25.27 11.14
N LYS A 420 5.08 -25.06 10.07
CA LYS A 420 4.65 -25.21 8.68
C LYS A 420 5.50 -26.26 7.99
N SER A 421 4.89 -27.13 7.19
CA SER A 421 5.62 -28.14 6.44
C SER A 421 5.07 -28.32 5.04
N PHE A 422 5.95 -28.65 4.09
CA PHE A 422 5.57 -29.05 2.73
C PHE A 422 6.57 -30.07 2.18
N THR A 423 6.17 -30.76 1.11
CA THR A 423 7.04 -31.66 0.35
C THR A 423 7.22 -31.10 -1.06
N THR A 424 8.44 -31.14 -1.58
CA THR A 424 8.71 -30.73 -2.97
C THR A 424 8.20 -31.80 -3.94
N ASP A 425 7.45 -31.36 -4.94
CA ASP A 425 6.97 -32.22 -6.04
C ASP A 425 8.12 -32.70 -6.93
#